data_AF-A0A6H2Y3K8-F1
#
_entry.id   AF-A0A6H2Y3K8-F1
#
_cell.length_a   1.000
_cell.length_b   1.000
_cell.length_c   1.000
_cell.angle_alpha   90.00
_cell.angle_beta   90.00
_cell.angle_gamma   90.00
#
_symmetry.space_group_name_H-M   'P 1'
#
loop_
_entity.id
_entity.type
_entity.pdbx_description
1 polymer ?
#
loop_
_entity_poly.entity_id
_entity_poly.type
_entity_poly.pdbx_seq_one_letter_code
_entity_poly.pdbx_strand_id
1 'polypeptide(L)'
;MKVTDPKLVELINNLCKWHKRAVANCDLMYEYADKPMVFPGVDEIILTKQEQKGFRIGVTLACAQFQFPLKEVNSQGSDDIDEGCEGE
;
A
#
# COMPACT_ATOMS: atom_id res chain seq x y z
N MET A 1 -12.36 2.36 -16.69
CA MET A 1 -13.50 1.45 -16.49
C MET A 1 -14.41 2.08 -15.46
N LYS A 2 -15.66 2.40 -15.82
CA LYS A 2 -16.64 2.92 -14.85
C LYS A 2 -17.15 1.73 -14.04
N VAL A 3 -16.91 1.72 -12.73
CA VAL A 3 -17.41 0.68 -11.82
C VAL A 3 -18.63 1.25 -11.12
N THR A 4 -19.79 0.68 -11.38
CA THR A 4 -21.08 1.18 -10.88
C THR A 4 -21.64 0.31 -9.76
N ASP A 5 -21.15 -0.92 -9.58
CA ASP A 5 -21.51 -1.78 -8.45
C ASP A 5 -20.86 -1.25 -7.16
N PRO A 6 -21.64 -0.77 -6.17
CA PRO A 6 -21.10 -0.21 -4.93
C PRO A 6 -20.23 -1.20 -4.16
N LYS A 7 -20.55 -2.51 -4.19
CA LYS A 7 -19.77 -3.53 -3.49
C LYS A 7 -18.38 -3.70 -4.12
N LEU A 8 -18.31 -3.63 -5.44
CA LEU A 8 -17.06 -3.70 -6.17
C LEU A 8 -16.22 -2.43 -5.95
N VAL A 9 -16.84 -1.25 -5.90
CA VAL A 9 -16.15 0.00 -5.53
C VAL A 9 -15.55 -0.09 -4.13
N GLU A 10 -16.32 -0.56 -3.15
CA GLU A 10 -15.83 -0.74 -1.78
C GLU A 10 -14.66 -1.72 -1.72
N LEU A 11 -14.76 -2.87 -2.41
CA LEU A 11 -13.70 -3.86 -2.46
C LEU A 11 -12.40 -3.29 -3.05
N ILE A 12 -12.48 -2.55 -4.16
CA ILE A 12 -11.32 -1.92 -4.79
C ILE A 12 -10.68 -0.88 -3.86
N ASN A 13 -11.50 -0.05 -3.19
CA ASN A 13 -11.00 0.96 -2.28
C ASN A 13 -10.36 0.34 -1.03
N ASN A 14 -10.93 -0.75 -0.49
CA ASN A 14 -10.31 -1.49 0.61
C ASN A 14 -9.00 -2.15 0.20
N LEU A 15 -8.90 -2.69 -1.02
CA LEU A 15 -7.66 -3.23 -1.57
C LEU A 15 -6.59 -2.13 -1.71
N CYS A 16 -6.96 -0.96 -2.23
CA CYS A 16 -6.05 0.19 -2.33
C CYS A 16 -5.53 0.64 -0.96
N LYS A 17 -6.42 0.73 0.05
CA LYS A 17 -6.04 1.07 1.43
C LYS A 17 -5.10 0.04 2.03
N TRP A 18 -5.40 -1.25 1.86
CA TRP A 18 -4.56 -2.34 2.31
C TRP A 18 -3.17 -2.27 1.68
N HIS A 19 -3.10 -2.05 0.36
CA HIS A 19 -1.84 -1.93 -0.37
C HIS A 19 -1.00 -0.75 0.13
N LYS A 20 -1.59 0.44 0.27
CA LYS A 20 -0.92 1.62 0.85
C LYS A 20 -0.36 1.33 2.25
N ARG A 21 -1.15 0.65 3.09
CA ARG A 21 -0.73 0.26 4.45
C ARG A 21 0.41 -0.76 4.41
N ALA A 22 0.37 -1.73 3.51
CA ALA A 22 1.41 -2.74 3.38
C ALA A 22 2.76 -2.11 2.98
N VAL A 23 2.76 -1.17 2.04
CA VAL A 23 3.96 -0.39 1.65
C VAL A 23 4.48 0.41 2.84
N ALA A 24 3.63 1.20 3.50
CA ALA A 24 4.04 2.01 4.65
C ALA A 24 4.62 1.17 5.81
N ASN A 25 4.07 -0.02 6.05
CA ASN A 25 4.60 -0.94 7.04
C ASN A 25 5.97 -1.51 6.62
N CYS A 26 6.21 -1.76 5.32
CA CYS A 26 7.53 -2.16 4.85
C CYS A 26 8.56 -1.05 5.09
N ASP A 27 8.22 0.19 4.79
CA ASP A 27 9.11 1.33 5.04
C ASP A 27 9.44 1.47 6.53
N LEU A 28 8.43 1.36 7.39
CA LEU A 28 8.60 1.38 8.85
C LEU A 28 9.52 0.23 9.31
N MET A 29 9.28 -1.00 8.85
CA MET A 29 10.14 -2.13 9.21
C MET A 29 11.59 -1.89 8.75
N TYR A 30 11.78 -1.38 7.53
CA TYR A 30 13.11 -1.11 6.99
C TYR A 30 13.86 -0.04 7.82
N GLU A 31 13.19 1.07 8.14
CA GLU A 31 13.75 2.17 8.93
C GLU A 31 14.18 1.72 10.33
N TYR A 32 13.34 0.92 10.99
CA TYR A 32 13.54 0.49 12.38
C TYR A 32 14.25 -0.86 12.50
N ALA A 33 14.80 -1.40 11.42
CA ALA A 33 15.46 -2.70 11.39
C ALA A 33 16.63 -2.85 12.38
N ASP A 34 17.26 -1.74 12.80
CA ASP A 34 18.36 -1.70 13.76
C ASP A 34 17.91 -1.53 15.22
N LYS A 35 16.61 -1.31 15.45
CA LYS A 35 16.05 -1.09 16.78
C LYS A 35 15.67 -2.43 17.44
N PRO A 36 15.72 -2.50 18.77
CA PRO A 36 15.16 -3.64 19.48
C PRO A 36 13.67 -3.79 19.19
N MET A 37 13.23 -5.03 18.97
CA MET A 37 11.83 -5.36 18.76
C MET A 37 11.26 -5.91 20.07
N VAL A 38 10.30 -5.20 20.66
CA VAL A 38 9.68 -5.60 21.92
C VAL A 38 8.34 -6.27 21.63
N PHE A 39 8.23 -7.57 21.94
CA PHE A 39 7.01 -8.34 21.76
C PHE A 39 6.39 -8.68 23.12
N PRO A 40 5.11 -8.35 23.37
CA PRO A 40 4.45 -8.71 24.61
C PRO A 40 4.52 -10.22 24.86
N GLY A 41 5.16 -10.63 25.96
CA GLY A 41 5.27 -12.03 26.38
C GLY A 41 6.38 -12.86 25.72
N VAL A 42 7.26 -12.25 24.91
CA VAL A 42 8.37 -12.94 24.22
C VAL A 42 9.75 -12.33 24.54
N ASP A 43 9.77 -11.24 25.32
CA ASP A 43 10.95 -10.39 25.60
C ASP A 43 11.46 -9.57 24.40
N GLU A 44 12.51 -8.79 24.64
CA GLU A 44 13.14 -7.91 23.66
C GLU A 44 14.06 -8.70 22.72
N ILE A 45 13.84 -8.58 21.41
CA ILE A 45 14.68 -9.17 20.37
C ILE A 45 15.61 -8.09 19.81
N ILE A 46 16.92 -8.31 19.98
CA ILE A 46 17.97 -7.45 19.43
C ILE A 46 18.68 -8.20 18.32
N LEU A 47 18.52 -7.74 17.09
CA LEU A 47 19.17 -8.34 15.92
C LEU A 47 20.65 -7.95 15.86
N THR A 48 21.52 -8.91 15.55
CA THR A 48 22.92 -8.66 15.16
C THR A 48 22.99 -7.90 13.84
N LYS A 49 24.13 -7.27 13.53
CA LYS A 49 24.31 -6.55 12.25
C LYS A 49 24.03 -7.41 11.01
N GLN A 50 24.33 -8.71 11.07
CA GLN A 50 24.09 -9.62 9.95
C GLN A 50 22.59 -9.96 9.81
N GLU A 51 21.88 -10.14 10.92
CA GLU A 51 20.44 -10.34 10.94
C GLU A 51 19.69 -9.08 10.50
N GLN A 52 20.10 -7.89 10.95
CA GLN A 52 19.55 -6.61 10.49
C GLN A 52 19.68 -6.45 8.96
N LYS A 53 20.84 -6.84 8.40
CA LYS A 53 21.06 -6.85 6.95
C LYS A 53 20.10 -7.83 6.26
N GLY A 54 19.98 -9.05 6.77
CA GLY A 54 19.04 -10.05 6.24
C GLY A 54 17.59 -9.56 6.29
N PHE A 55 17.19 -8.96 7.41
CA PHE A 55 15.87 -8.38 7.61
C PHE A 55 15.57 -7.27 6.59
N ARG A 56 16.48 -6.31 6.41
CA ARG A 56 16.34 -5.25 5.40
C ARG A 56 16.20 -5.80 3.98
N ILE A 57 16.96 -6.85 3.63
CA ILE A 57 16.84 -7.52 2.33
C ILE A 57 15.45 -8.15 2.19
N GLY A 58 14.98 -8.88 3.20
CA GLY A 58 13.66 -9.50 3.21
C GLY A 58 12.54 -8.48 3.06
N VAL A 59 12.59 -7.37 3.81
CA VAL A 59 11.62 -6.27 3.72
C VAL A 59 11.66 -5.62 2.34
N THR A 60 12.85 -5.44 1.74
CA THR A 60 12.98 -4.90 0.37
C THR A 60 12.29 -5.80 -0.66
N LEU A 61 12.48 -7.12 -0.56
CA LEU A 61 11.83 -8.09 -1.43
C LEU A 61 10.31 -8.12 -1.25
N ALA A 62 9.83 -7.98 -0.01
CA ALA A 62 8.40 -7.89 0.29
C ALA A 62 7.80 -6.60 -0.30
N CYS A 63 8.47 -5.45 -0.10
CA CYS A 63 8.04 -4.16 -0.64
C CYS A 63 7.96 -4.17 -2.18
N ALA A 64 8.90 -4.86 -2.84
CA ALA A 64 8.91 -4.98 -4.31
C ALA A 64 7.63 -5.64 -4.87
N GLN A 65 6.94 -6.49 -4.10
CA GLN A 65 5.67 -7.10 -4.52
C GLN A 65 4.54 -6.06 -4.67
N PHE A 66 4.69 -4.87 -4.08
CA PHE A 66 3.71 -3.80 -4.11
C PHE A 66 4.04 -2.70 -5.13
N GLN A 67 5.07 -2.87 -5.97
CA GLN A 67 5.43 -1.89 -7.01
C GLN A 67 4.53 -2.01 -8.26
N PHE A 68 3.21 -1.98 -8.05
CA PHE A 68 2.23 -1.94 -9.14
C PHE A 68 1.17 -0.87 -8.85
N PRO A 69 0.74 -0.11 -9.88
CA PRO A 69 -0.19 0.99 -9.67
C PRO A 69 -1.59 0.47 -9.34
N LEU A 70 -2.06 0.71 -8.12
CA LEU A 70 -3.48 0.62 -7.76
C LEU A 70 -4.10 2.02 -7.74
N LYS A 71 -5.25 2.15 -8.40
CA LYS A 71 -6.03 3.40 -8.40
C LYS A 71 -7.35 3.15 -7.69
N GLU A 72 -7.68 4.06 -6.77
CA GLU A 72 -9.01 4.13 -6.17
C GLU A 72 -10.06 4.41 -7.25
N VAL A 73 -11.27 3.91 -7.06
CA VAL A 73 -12.37 4.11 -8.01
C VAL A 73 -13.46 4.89 -7.30
N ASN A 74 -13.86 6.01 -7.93
CA ASN A 74 -14.98 6.81 -7.45
C ASN A 74 -16.29 6.16 -7.85
N SER A 75 -17.25 6.11 -6.92
CA SER A 75 -18.61 5.59 -7.17
C SER A 75 -19.50 6.57 -7.94
N GLN A 76 -18.99 7.73 -8.36
CA GLN A 76 -19.81 8.76 -9.00
C GLN A 76 -19.54 8.77 -10.50
N GLY A 77 -20.59 8.46 -11.26
CA GLY A 77 -20.75 9.03 -12.59
C GLY A 77 -20.74 10.55 -12.46
N SER A 78 -19.62 11.18 -12.81
CA SER A 78 -19.70 12.50 -13.41
C SER A 78 -20.16 12.26 -14.84
N ASP A 79 -21.35 12.77 -15.13
CA ASP A 79 -21.70 13.15 -16.48
C ASP A 79 -20.71 14.25 -16.87
N ASP A 80 -19.61 13.85 -17.53
CA ASP A 80 -18.87 14.79 -18.34
C ASP A 80 -19.82 15.18 -19.47
N ILE A 81 -20.53 16.30 -19.28
CA ILE A 81 -21.23 16.98 -20.35
C ILE A 81 -20.13 17.34 -21.35
N ASP A 82 -20.14 16.62 -22.47
CA ASP A 82 -19.48 16.99 -23.71
C ASP A 82 -20.16 18.26 -24.23
N GLU A 83 -19.80 19.42 -23.68
CA GLU A 83 -20.04 20.70 -24.36
C GLU A 83 -19.10 20.74 -25.55
N GLY A 84 -19.57 20.18 -26.66
CA GLY A 84 -18.95 20.31 -27.96
C GLY A 84 -18.69 21.77 -28.29
N CYS A 85 -17.43 22.12 -28.46
CA CYS A 85 -17.03 23.36 -29.11
C CYS A 85 -17.43 23.26 -30.59
N GLU A 86 -18.65 23.66 -30.94
CA GLU A 86 -18.96 24.15 -32.28
C GLU A 86 -18.51 25.62 -32.34
N GLY A 87 -17.31 25.84 -32.89
CA GLY A 87 -16.88 27.14 -33.36
C GLY A 87 -17.09 27.21 -34.87
N GLU A 88 -18.03 28.05 -35.30
CA GLU A 88 -18.03 28.67 -36.64
C GLU A 88 -17.03 29.84 -36.69
#